data_AF-A0A6G0XQ89-F1
#
_entry.id   AF-A0A6G0XQ89-F1
#
_cell.length_a   1.000
_cell.length_b   1.000
_cell.length_c   1.000
_cell.angle_alpha   90.00
_cell.angle_beta   90.00
_cell.angle_gamma   90.00
#
_symmetry.space_group_name_H-M   'P 1'
#
loop_
_entity.id
_entity.type
_entity.pdbx_description
1 polymer ?
#
loop_
_entity_poly.entity_id
_entity_poly.type
_entity_poly.pdbx_seq_one_letter_code
_entity_poly.pdbx_strand_id
1 'polypeptide(L)'
;MTSLLAHLPHLEVRVHPTKGRSVHVAAKDGIQRGQSLFEEMPFGGVVLSTMTQKLCAVCYQEADPDITCDDCSQVAFCSSSCQAQLQDIHDLECCALEDLDLIAKKSSADKDLLRLLARILSTRVATPTVAAPTVFLPTAMSST
;
A
#
# COMPACT_ATOMS: atom_id res chain seq x y z
N MET A 1 1.13 -3.66 22.37
CA MET A 1 0.85 -4.04 20.97
C MET A 1 -0.14 -5.19 20.97
N THR A 2 -1.42 -4.88 20.94
CA THR A 2 -2.49 -5.89 20.77
C THR A 2 -2.33 -6.49 19.38
N SER A 3 -2.21 -7.81 19.28
CA SER A 3 -2.03 -8.49 17.98
C SER A 3 -3.23 -8.17 17.09
N LEU A 4 -2.99 -7.60 15.91
CA LEU A 4 -4.02 -7.32 14.90
C LEU A 4 -4.88 -8.56 14.59
N LEU A 5 -4.26 -9.74 14.71
CA LEU A 5 -4.88 -11.03 14.45
C LEU A 5 -5.74 -11.55 15.61
N ALA A 6 -5.75 -10.90 16.78
CA ALA A 6 -6.54 -11.34 17.94
C ALA A 6 -8.05 -11.31 17.69
N HIS A 7 -8.51 -10.52 16.71
CA HIS A 7 -9.92 -10.40 16.34
C HIS A 7 -10.32 -11.31 15.17
N LEU A 8 -9.37 -12.05 14.58
CA LEU A 8 -9.65 -12.92 13.45
C LEU A 8 -10.02 -14.33 13.96
N PRO A 9 -11.27 -14.79 13.75
CA PRO A 9 -11.78 -15.99 14.41
C PRO A 9 -11.11 -17.30 13.92
N HIS A 10 -10.48 -17.27 12.74
CA HIS A 10 -9.89 -18.46 12.12
C HIS A 10 -8.36 -18.51 12.22
N LEU A 11 -7.73 -17.44 12.70
CA LEU A 11 -6.29 -17.29 12.69
C LEU A 11 -5.76 -16.94 14.08
N GLU A 12 -4.56 -17.40 14.37
CA GLU A 12 -3.83 -17.00 15.58
C GLU A 12 -2.34 -16.86 15.30
N VAL A 13 -1.66 -16.09 16.14
CA VAL A 13 -0.19 -15.99 16.10
C VAL A 13 0.41 -16.95 17.10
N ARG A 14 1.30 -17.82 16.62
CA ARG A 14 2.12 -18.69 17.47
C ARG A 14 3.60 -18.48 17.18
N VAL A 15 4.44 -18.80 18.15
CA VAL A 15 5.90 -18.81 17.99
C VAL A 15 6.35 -20.24 17.70
N HIS A 16 6.92 -20.46 16.52
CA HIS A 16 7.51 -21.72 16.12
C HIS A 16 9.01 -21.75 16.49
N PRO A 17 9.54 -22.86 17.03
CA PRO A 17 10.93 -22.93 17.52
C PRO A 17 12.00 -22.52 16.50
N THR A 18 11.78 -22.83 15.21
CA THR A 18 12.75 -22.52 14.14
C THR A 18 12.31 -21.41 13.19
N LYS A 19 11.04 -20.98 13.25
CA LYS A 19 10.49 -19.98 12.30
C LYS A 19 10.09 -18.67 12.97
N GLY A 20 10.17 -18.58 14.30
CA GLY A 20 9.73 -17.40 15.04
C GLY A 20 8.22 -17.21 14.98
N ARG A 21 7.75 -15.97 14.88
CA ARG A 21 6.31 -15.65 14.81
C ARG A 21 5.71 -16.13 13.50
N SER A 22 4.60 -16.86 13.57
CA SER A 22 3.90 -17.45 12.44
C SER A 22 2.39 -17.41 12.65
N VAL A 23 1.64 -17.36 11.55
CA VAL A 23 0.17 -17.42 11.57
C VAL A 23 -0.27 -18.88 11.43
N HIS A 24 -1.18 -19.31 12.32
CA HIS A 24 -1.72 -20.67 12.36
C HIS A 24 -3.24 -20.63 12.23
N VAL A 25 -3.79 -21.76 11.77
CA VAL A 25 -5.24 -21.98 11.78
C VAL A 25 -5.69 -22.21 13.22
N ALA A 26 -6.57 -21.35 13.70
CA ALA A 26 -7.22 -21.47 15.01
C ALA A 26 -8.57 -22.22 14.92
N ALA A 27 -9.14 -22.31 13.71
CA ALA A 27 -10.44 -22.93 13.48
C ALA A 27 -10.40 -24.45 13.74
N LYS A 28 -11.20 -24.93 14.71
CA LYS A 28 -11.27 -26.34 15.09
C LYS A 28 -11.64 -27.26 13.93
N ASP A 29 -12.56 -26.80 13.08
CA ASP A 29 -13.09 -27.56 11.95
C ASP A 29 -12.32 -27.28 10.64
N GLY A 30 -11.17 -26.60 10.74
CA GLY A 30 -10.37 -26.19 9.59
C GLY A 30 -10.90 -24.92 8.89
N ILE A 31 -10.37 -24.66 7.70
CA ILE A 31 -10.74 -23.51 6.85
C ILE A 31 -11.40 -24.06 5.59
N GLN A 32 -12.55 -23.49 5.21
CA GLN A 32 -13.24 -23.89 3.99
C GLN A 32 -12.55 -23.31 2.75
N ARG A 33 -12.59 -24.06 1.64
CA ARG A 33 -12.07 -23.57 0.37
C ARG A 33 -12.80 -22.30 -0.06
N GLY A 34 -12.05 -21.27 -0.42
CA GLY A 34 -12.59 -19.99 -0.84
C GLY A 34 -12.99 -19.04 0.29
N GLN A 35 -12.82 -19.44 1.55
CA GLN A 35 -13.11 -18.59 2.69
C GLN A 35 -12.06 -17.47 2.81
N SER A 36 -12.51 -16.21 2.86
CA SER A 36 -11.65 -15.08 3.22
C SER A 36 -11.29 -15.16 4.70
N LEU A 37 -9.99 -15.05 5.01
CA LEU A 37 -9.47 -15.18 6.38
C LEU A 37 -9.22 -13.82 7.02
N PHE A 38 -8.71 -12.88 6.23
CA PHE A 38 -8.56 -11.48 6.57
C PHE A 38 -8.31 -10.68 5.32
N GLU A 39 -8.59 -9.38 5.42
CA GLU A 39 -8.23 -8.37 4.44
C GLU A 39 -7.46 -7.29 5.19
N GLU A 40 -6.41 -6.76 4.56
CA GLU A 40 -5.59 -5.72 5.15
C GLU A 40 -5.26 -4.69 4.08
N MET A 41 -5.29 -3.41 4.46
CA MET A 41 -4.78 -2.33 3.62
C MET A 41 -3.26 -2.27 3.75
N PRO A 42 -2.51 -2.17 2.63
CA PRO A 42 -1.07 -2.12 2.69
C PRO A 42 -0.61 -0.94 3.55
N PHE A 43 0.30 -1.18 4.49
CA PHE A 43 0.90 -0.11 5.29
C PHE A 43 1.59 0.93 4.41
N GLY A 44 2.21 0.49 3.31
CA GLY A 44 2.78 1.36 2.30
C GLY A 44 2.89 0.59 0.99
N GLY A 45 2.60 1.28 -0.12
CA GLY A 45 2.75 0.75 -1.46
C GLY A 45 3.13 1.86 -2.43
N VAL A 46 3.78 1.48 -3.52
CA VAL A 46 4.17 2.39 -4.59
C VAL A 46 3.87 1.74 -5.93
N VAL A 47 3.46 2.56 -6.90
CA VAL A 47 3.40 2.14 -8.29
C VAL A 47 4.82 2.04 -8.83
N LEU A 48 5.13 0.94 -9.52
CA LEU A 48 6.43 0.77 -10.16
C LEU A 48 6.70 1.93 -11.11
N SER A 49 7.95 2.39 -11.16
CA SER A 49 8.40 3.50 -11.99
C SER A 49 8.05 3.38 -13.47
N THR A 50 7.88 2.16 -13.98
CA THR A 50 7.46 1.87 -15.36
C THR A 50 5.95 2.05 -15.60
N MET A 51 5.16 2.22 -14.54
CA MET A 51 3.69 2.27 -14.56
C MET A 51 3.12 3.56 -13.92
N THR A 52 3.95 4.49 -13.45
CA THR A 52 3.50 5.69 -12.71
C THR A 52 2.58 6.63 -13.50
N GLN A 53 2.60 6.56 -14.83
CA GLN A 53 1.72 7.33 -15.72
C GLN A 53 0.45 6.55 -16.14
N LYS A 54 0.29 5.32 -15.67
CA LYS A 54 -0.81 4.42 -16.05
C LYS A 54 -1.69 4.03 -14.88
N LEU A 55 -1.13 3.95 -13.68
CA LEU A 55 -1.83 3.47 -12.49
C LEU A 55 -1.89 4.55 -11.42
N CYS A 56 -3.05 4.65 -10.77
CA CYS A 56 -3.26 5.52 -9.63
C CYS A 56 -2.37 5.10 -8.47
N ALA A 57 -1.68 6.07 -7.86
CA ALA A 57 -0.79 5.88 -6.73
C ALA A 57 -1.49 5.41 -5.43
N VAL A 58 -2.82 5.39 -5.40
CA VAL A 58 -3.62 5.03 -4.22
C VAL A 58 -4.39 3.73 -4.43
N CYS A 59 -5.22 3.67 -5.48
CA CYS A 59 -6.12 2.54 -5.70
C CYS A 59 -5.62 1.57 -6.79
N TYR A 60 -4.51 1.87 -7.47
CA TYR A 60 -3.94 1.05 -8.53
C TYR A 60 -4.85 0.78 -9.74
N GLN A 61 -5.97 1.49 -9.86
CA GLN A 61 -6.78 1.54 -11.09
C GLN A 61 -6.10 2.43 -12.14
N GLU A 62 -6.62 2.44 -13.36
CA GLU A 62 -6.13 3.32 -14.42
C GLU A 62 -6.12 4.79 -13.96
N ALA A 63 -4.97 5.45 -14.14
CA ALA A 63 -4.81 6.86 -13.80
C ALA A 63 -5.40 7.75 -14.88
N ASP A 64 -5.86 8.93 -14.46
CA ASP A 64 -6.14 10.03 -15.38
C ASP A 64 -4.81 10.75 -15.66
N PRO A 65 -4.35 10.84 -16.92
CA PRO A 65 -3.09 11.50 -17.26
C PRO A 65 -3.07 12.99 -16.90
N ASP A 66 -4.23 13.62 -16.70
CA ASP A 66 -4.35 15.03 -16.34
C ASP A 66 -4.35 15.26 -14.81
N ILE A 67 -4.40 14.18 -14.00
CA ILE A 67 -4.40 14.27 -12.54
C ILE A 67 -3.07 13.75 -11.99
N THR A 68 -2.04 14.57 -12.07
CA THR A 68 -0.70 14.30 -11.54
C THR A 68 -0.30 15.33 -10.48
N CYS A 69 0.72 15.02 -9.68
CA CYS A 69 1.34 16.04 -8.84
C CYS A 69 2.09 17.05 -9.72
N ASP A 70 1.75 18.33 -9.60
CA ASP A 70 2.37 19.42 -10.36
C ASP A 70 3.84 19.66 -9.99
N ASP A 71 4.24 19.34 -8.74
CA ASP A 71 5.60 19.58 -8.25
C ASP A 71 6.57 18.51 -8.74
N CYS A 72 6.27 17.22 -8.51
CA CYS A 72 7.21 16.14 -8.85
C CYS A 72 6.91 15.48 -10.21
N SER A 73 5.66 15.51 -10.68
CA SER A 73 5.19 14.75 -11.87
C SER A 73 5.47 13.22 -11.82
N GLN A 74 5.80 12.68 -10.64
CA GLN A 74 6.20 11.27 -10.48
C GLN A 74 5.05 10.35 -10.01
N VAL A 75 3.91 10.94 -9.67
CA VAL A 75 2.70 10.23 -9.20
C VAL A 75 1.48 10.71 -10.00
N ALA A 76 0.61 9.77 -10.35
CA ALA A 76 -0.66 10.03 -11.04
C ALA A 76 -1.82 9.45 -10.23
N PHE A 77 -3.02 10.00 -10.43
CA PHE A 77 -4.23 9.62 -9.72
C PHE A 77 -5.39 9.42 -10.70
N CYS A 78 -6.39 8.62 -10.32
CA CYS A 78 -7.62 8.49 -11.10
C CYS A 78 -8.68 9.54 -10.75
N SER A 79 -8.48 10.30 -9.66
CA SER A 79 -9.42 11.31 -9.17
C SER A 79 -8.77 12.22 -8.14
N SER A 80 -9.34 13.42 -7.97
CA SER A 80 -8.97 14.35 -6.88
C SER A 80 -9.18 13.74 -5.48
N SER A 81 -10.11 12.79 -5.34
CA SER A 81 -10.31 12.06 -4.08
C SER A 81 -9.11 11.17 -3.75
N CYS A 82 -8.58 10.42 -4.73
CA CYS A 82 -7.35 9.64 -4.53
C CYS A 82 -6.14 10.55 -4.29
N GLN A 83 -6.05 11.68 -4.98
CA GLN A 83 -4.99 12.66 -4.71
C GLN A 83 -5.03 13.16 -3.26
N ALA A 84 -6.21 13.60 -2.78
CA ALA A 84 -6.39 14.06 -1.41
C ALA A 84 -6.10 12.98 -0.36
N GLN A 85 -6.40 11.71 -0.64
CA GLN A 85 -6.11 10.59 0.26
C GLN A 85 -4.60 10.37 0.48
N LEU A 86 -3.77 10.66 -0.52
CA LEU A 86 -2.33 10.49 -0.41
C LEU A 86 -1.62 11.77 0.05
N GLN A 87 -2.31 12.92 0.04
CA GLN A 87 -1.70 14.25 0.16
C GLN A 87 -0.78 14.37 1.38
N ASP A 88 -1.27 14.05 2.59
CA ASP A 88 -0.48 14.20 3.82
C ASP A 88 0.83 13.38 3.80
N ILE A 89 0.82 12.24 3.11
CA ILE A 89 2.00 11.38 2.98
C ILE A 89 2.87 11.87 1.82
N HIS A 90 2.25 12.26 0.70
CA HIS A 90 2.94 12.73 -0.49
C HIS A 90 3.71 14.02 -0.21
N ASP A 91 3.14 14.98 0.53
CA ASP A 91 3.81 16.23 0.91
C ASP A 91 5.15 15.99 1.61
N LEU A 92 5.25 14.90 2.39
CA LEU A 92 6.46 14.54 3.12
C LEU A 92 7.54 13.91 2.23
N GLU A 93 7.17 13.21 1.17
CA GLU A 93 8.11 12.51 0.29
C GLU A 93 8.36 13.22 -1.05
N CYS A 94 7.48 14.14 -1.47
CA CYS A 94 7.41 14.70 -2.83
C CYS A 94 8.77 15.28 -3.26
N CYS A 95 9.33 16.18 -2.45
CA CYS A 95 10.63 16.79 -2.70
C CYS A 95 11.78 15.78 -2.71
N ALA A 96 11.66 14.67 -1.98
CA ALA A 96 12.70 13.65 -1.94
C ALA A 96 12.69 12.73 -3.17
N LEU A 97 11.58 12.64 -3.92
CA LEU A 97 11.48 11.70 -5.04
C LEU A 97 12.52 11.96 -6.15
N GLU A 98 12.88 13.22 -6.40
CA GLU A 98 13.94 13.57 -7.36
C GLU A 98 15.33 13.15 -6.87
N ASP A 99 15.61 13.37 -5.59
CA ASP A 99 16.87 12.96 -4.97
C ASP A 99 17.01 11.44 -4.96
N LEU A 100 15.93 10.71 -4.66
CA LEU A 100 15.90 9.25 -4.70
C LEU A 100 16.16 8.72 -6.12
N ASP A 101 15.63 9.39 -7.15
CA ASP A 101 15.91 9.07 -8.55
C ASP A 101 17.40 9.27 -8.90
N LEU A 102 18.01 10.35 -8.41
CA LEU A 102 19.44 10.61 -8.59
C LEU A 102 20.31 9.58 -7.85
N ILE A 103 19.93 9.22 -6.62
CA ILE A 103 20.61 8.19 -5.83
C ILE A 103 20.51 6.85 -6.54
N ALA A 104 19.34 6.44 -7.01
CA ALA A 104 19.15 5.17 -7.73
C ALA A 104 19.97 5.11 -9.03
N LYS A 105 20.18 6.23 -9.72
CA LYS A 105 21.03 6.28 -10.93
C LYS A 105 22.52 6.18 -10.61
N LYS A 106 22.96 6.77 -9.49
CA LYS A 106 24.38 6.82 -9.07
C LYS A 106 24.81 5.62 -8.25
N SER A 107 23.86 4.90 -7.68
CA SER A 107 24.06 3.65 -6.95
C SER A 107 23.49 2.49 -7.75
N SER A 108 23.80 1.26 -7.37
CA SER A 108 23.08 0.08 -7.89
C SER A 108 21.80 -0.20 -7.11
N ALA A 109 21.22 0.80 -6.43
CA ALA A 109 20.01 0.64 -5.64
C ALA A 109 18.76 0.63 -6.52
N ASP A 110 17.77 -0.16 -6.11
CA ASP A 110 16.48 -0.21 -6.79
C ASP A 110 15.65 1.06 -6.46
N LYS A 111 15.25 1.79 -7.51
CA LYS A 111 14.48 3.03 -7.41
C LYS A 111 13.13 2.85 -6.73
N ASP A 112 12.41 1.78 -7.05
CA ASP A 112 11.07 1.53 -6.54
C ASP A 112 11.14 1.07 -5.07
N LEU A 113 12.20 0.35 -4.69
CA LEU A 113 12.49 0.04 -3.30
C LEU A 113 12.79 1.30 -2.48
N LEU A 114 13.60 2.23 -3.00
CA LEU A 114 13.90 3.50 -2.33
C LEU A 114 12.62 4.31 -2.11
N ARG A 115 11.75 4.40 -3.12
CA ARG A 115 10.44 5.05 -3.00
C ARG A 115 9.53 4.37 -1.99
N LEU A 116 9.50 3.03 -1.95
CA LEU A 116 8.72 2.29 -0.96
C LEU A 116 9.22 2.56 0.47
N LEU A 117 10.53 2.62 0.68
CA LEU A 117 11.11 2.96 1.98
C LEU A 117 10.72 4.38 2.41
N ALA A 118 10.81 5.35 1.49
CA ALA A 118 10.36 6.71 1.75
C ALA A 118 8.85 6.75 2.11
N ARG A 119 8.00 6.07 1.34
CA ARG A 119 6.56 5.94 1.63
C ARG A 119 6.31 5.37 3.03
N ILE A 120 7.03 4.32 3.42
CA ILE A 120 6.90 3.70 4.75
C ILE A 120 7.29 4.70 5.85
N LEU A 121 8.40 5.43 5.67
CA LEU A 121 8.85 6.44 6.63
C LEU A 121 7.87 7.61 6.74
N SER A 122 7.40 8.15 5.61
CA SER A 122 6.40 9.20 5.57
C SER A 122 5.08 8.74 6.21
N THR A 123 4.62 7.52 5.92
CA THR A 123 3.40 6.96 6.52
C THR A 123 3.51 6.80 8.04
N ARG A 124 4.72 6.52 8.55
CA ARG A 124 4.96 6.39 10.00
C ARG A 124 4.82 7.73 10.75
N VAL A 125 5.17 8.84 10.10
CA VAL A 125 5.20 10.17 10.73
C VAL A 125 4.00 11.03 10.36
N ALA A 126 3.33 10.71 9.26
CA ALA A 126 2.11 11.38 8.83
C ALA A 126 1.00 11.25 9.89
N THR A 127 0.24 12.31 10.06
CA THR A 127 -1.03 12.30 10.80
C THR A 127 -2.14 12.45 9.76
N PRO A 128 -2.79 11.35 9.35
CA PRO A 128 -3.74 11.41 8.24
C PRO A 128 -4.94 12.31 8.58
N THR A 129 -5.13 13.34 7.77
CA THR A 129 -6.23 14.32 7.86
C THR A 129 -7.52 13.71 7.30
N VAL A 130 -7.39 12.82 6.32
CA VAL A 130 -8.51 12.07 5.71
C VAL A 130 -8.50 10.64 6.25
N ALA A 131 -9.66 10.16 6.74
CA ALA A 131 -9.81 8.77 7.17
C ALA A 131 -9.52 7.81 6.00
N ALA A 132 -8.77 6.74 6.27
CA ALA A 132 -8.47 5.71 5.28
C ALA A 132 -9.78 5.18 4.65
N PRO A 133 -9.85 5.04 3.31
CA PRO A 133 -11.06 4.56 2.66
C PRO A 133 -11.44 3.16 3.13
N THR A 134 -12.74 2.95 3.23
CA THR A 134 -13.38 1.64 3.38
C THR A 134 -12.97 0.75 2.21
N VAL A 135 -12.36 -0.38 2.53
CA VAL A 135 -12.05 -1.58 1.72
C VAL A 135 -12.30 -1.47 0.21
N PHE A 136 -11.25 -1.77 -0.56
CA PHE A 136 -11.28 -2.08 -1.98
C PHE A 136 -12.25 -3.24 -2.24
N LEU A 137 -13.54 -2.95 -2.45
CA LEU A 137 -14.49 -3.96 -2.91
C LEU A 137 -14.14 -4.30 -4.36
N PRO A 138 -13.75 -5.55 -4.68
CA PRO A 138 -13.65 -5.95 -6.07
C PRO A 138 -15.04 -5.82 -6.67
N THR A 139 -15.15 -5.06 -7.75
CA THR A 139 -16.35 -5.02 -8.59
C THR A 139 -16.66 -6.46 -8.96
N ALA A 140 -17.85 -6.94 -8.55
CA ALA A 140 -18.32 -8.26 -8.90
C ALA A 140 -18.17 -8.44 -10.42
N MET A 141 -17.45 -9.49 -10.84
CA MET A 141 -17.45 -9.89 -12.24
C MET A 141 -18.87 -10.33 -12.59
N SER A 142 -19.64 -9.42 -13.22
CA SER A 142 -20.91 -9.75 -13.84
C SER A 142 -20.66 -10.81 -14.88
N SER A 143 -21.03 -12.04 -14.54
CA SER A 143 -20.98 -13.18 -15.45
C SER A 143 -22.15 -13.03 -16.43
N THR A 144 -21.84 -12.73 -17.69
CA THR A 144 -22.75 -12.95 -18.83
C THR A 144 -22.62 -14.37 -19.34
#